data_AF-A0A4Y2RCZ3-F1
#
_entry.id   AF-A0A4Y2RCZ3-F1
#
_cell.length_a   1.000
_cell.length_b   1.000
_cell.length_c   1.000
_cell.angle_alpha   90.00
_cell.angle_beta   90.00
_cell.angle_gamma   90.00
#
_symmetry.space_group_name_H-M   'P 1'
#
loop_
_entity.id
_entity.type
_entity.pdbx_description
1 polymer ?
#
loop_
_entity_poly.entity_id
_entity_poly.type
_entity_poly.pdbx_seq_one_letter_code
_entity_poly.pdbx_strand_id
1 'polypeptide(L)'
;MYSIEQRVFLALEYHRLEHSLTATRRSFQKRFNVPKGPDAKTILKLFAKFERTGSVDDNRMGNVGPRQIVVTPENVAKVSGIVQQNPRNTVRRITSETDLKRSSTPKNIEKQPTDVSI
;
A
#
# COMPACT_ATOMS: atom_id res chain seq x y z
N MET A 1 -10.55 -13.03 -2.91
CA MET A 1 -9.59 -12.49 -1.92
C MET A 1 -10.40 -12.01 -0.73
N TYR A 2 -10.05 -12.42 0.50
CA TYR A 2 -10.84 -12.10 1.70
C TYR A 2 -10.66 -10.62 2.10
N SER A 3 -11.72 -9.99 2.62
CA SER A 3 -11.65 -8.63 3.15
C SER A 3 -10.71 -8.58 4.38
N ILE A 4 -10.31 -7.38 4.80
CA ILE A 4 -9.52 -7.24 6.03
C ILE A 4 -10.29 -7.74 7.25
N GLU A 5 -11.57 -7.42 7.34
CA GLU A 5 -12.47 -7.90 8.40
C GLU A 5 -12.53 -9.43 8.46
N GLN A 6 -12.70 -10.08 7.30
CA GLN A 6 -12.74 -11.54 7.21
C GLN A 6 -11.43 -12.19 7.66
N ARG A 7 -10.29 -11.57 7.35
CA ARG A 7 -8.97 -12.06 7.75
C ARG A 7 -8.67 -11.83 9.23
N VAL A 8 -9.02 -10.67 9.78
CA VAL A 8 -8.96 -10.41 11.22
C VAL A 8 -9.79 -11.46 11.97
N PHE A 9 -11.03 -11.68 11.52
CA PHE A 9 -11.89 -12.69 12.12
C PHE A 9 -11.23 -14.08 12.11
N LEU A 10 -10.69 -14.52 10.96
CA LEU A 10 -10.03 -15.83 10.87
C LEU A 10 -8.83 -15.96 11.81
N ALA A 11 -7.98 -14.95 11.90
CA ALA A 11 -6.78 -15.00 12.75
C ALA A 11 -7.16 -15.10 14.24
N LEU A 12 -8.11 -14.28 14.69
CA LEU A 12 -8.57 -14.28 16.08
C LEU A 12 -9.32 -15.57 16.43
N GLU A 13 -10.22 -16.00 15.55
CA GLU A 13 -11.08 -17.14 15.78
C GLU A 13 -10.32 -18.46 15.73
N TYR A 14 -9.31 -18.57 14.86
CA TYR A 14 -8.43 -19.74 14.82
C TYR A 14 -7.65 -19.92 16.11
N HIS A 15 -7.14 -18.81 16.68
CA HIS A 15 -6.47 -18.83 17.98
C HIS A 15 -7.44 -19.19 19.12
N ARG A 16 -8.61 -18.52 19.16
CA ARG A 16 -9.66 -18.76 20.17
C ARG A 16 -10.16 -20.21 20.21
N LEU A 17 -10.12 -20.90 19.07
CA LEU A 17 -10.58 -22.28 18.90
C LEU A 17 -9.42 -23.30 18.95
N GLU A 18 -8.32 -22.95 19.62
CA GLU A 18 -7.18 -23.84 19.85
C GLU A 18 -6.64 -24.45 18.54
N HIS A 19 -6.54 -23.64 17.49
CA HIS A 19 -6.05 -24.02 16.17
C HIS A 19 -6.91 -25.09 15.45
N SER A 20 -8.20 -25.20 15.78
CA SER A 20 -9.14 -26.08 15.08
C SER A 20 -9.60 -25.51 13.73
N LEU A 21 -9.08 -26.06 12.63
CA LEU A 21 -9.44 -25.64 11.26
C LEU A 21 -10.92 -25.82 10.95
N THR A 22 -11.50 -26.95 11.35
CA THR A 22 -12.92 -27.27 11.09
C THR A 22 -13.85 -26.32 11.82
N ALA A 23 -13.56 -26.06 13.10
CA ALA A 23 -14.38 -25.16 13.92
C ALA A 23 -14.30 -23.72 13.40
N THR A 24 -13.09 -23.26 13.05
CA THR A 24 -12.84 -21.94 12.46
C THR A 24 -13.56 -21.76 11.12
N ARG A 25 -13.55 -22.79 10.26
CA ARG A 25 -14.25 -22.75 8.98
C ARG A 25 -15.76 -22.65 9.16
N ARG A 26 -16.32 -23.41 10.12
CA ARG A 26 -17.76 -23.37 10.44
C ARG A 26 -18.17 -22.04 11.05
N SER A 27 -17.38 -21.49 11.98
CA SER A 27 -17.68 -20.17 12.57
C SER A 27 -17.60 -19.06 11.53
N PHE A 28 -16.63 -19.12 10.61
CA PHE A 28 -16.56 -18.21 9.47
C PHE A 28 -17.80 -18.27 8.57
N GLN A 29 -18.22 -19.49 8.18
CA GLN A 29 -19.43 -19.68 7.37
C GLN A 29 -20.66 -19.10 8.05
N LYS A 30 -20.82 -19.35 9.36
CA LYS A 30 -21.92 -18.82 10.16
C LYS A 30 -21.88 -17.29 10.28
N ARG A 31 -20.71 -16.71 10.55
CA ARG A 31 -20.55 -15.26 10.76
C ARG A 31 -20.82 -14.45 9.49
N PHE A 32 -20.33 -14.93 8.35
CA PHE A 32 -20.43 -14.20 7.07
C PHE A 32 -21.53 -14.73 6.15
N ASN A 33 -22.34 -15.68 6.61
CA ASN A 33 -23.42 -16.33 5.84
C ASN A 33 -22.97 -16.80 4.44
N VAL A 34 -21.81 -17.45 4.39
CA VAL A 34 -21.25 -17.98 3.13
C VAL A 34 -21.35 -19.50 3.07
N PRO A 35 -21.67 -20.08 1.90
CA PRO A 35 -21.80 -21.53 1.77
C PRO A 35 -20.46 -22.24 1.96
N LYS A 36 -19.35 -21.60 1.58
CA LYS A 36 -18.00 -22.17 1.67
C LYS A 36 -17.09 -21.26 2.47
N GLY A 37 -16.50 -21.80 3.53
CA GLY A 37 -15.40 -21.15 4.24
C GLY A 37 -14.04 -21.40 3.56
N PRO A 38 -13.00 -20.68 4.00
CA PRO A 38 -11.65 -20.81 3.46
C PRO A 38 -11.10 -22.23 3.53
N ASP A 39 -10.14 -22.52 2.66
CA ASP A 39 -9.38 -23.76 2.75
C ASP A 39 -8.41 -23.71 3.95
N ALA A 40 -8.00 -24.89 4.41
CA ALA A 40 -7.06 -25.00 5.53
C ALA A 40 -5.75 -24.27 5.24
N LYS A 41 -5.27 -24.35 4.00
CA LYS A 41 -4.03 -23.70 3.56
C LYS A 41 -4.08 -22.19 3.69
N THR A 42 -5.22 -21.55 3.39
CA THR A 42 -5.40 -20.11 3.54
C THR A 42 -5.40 -19.72 5.01
N ILE A 43 -6.12 -20.47 5.86
CA ILE A 43 -6.15 -20.19 7.31
C ILE A 43 -4.75 -20.28 7.91
N LEU A 44 -4.02 -21.37 7.62
CA LEU A 44 -2.66 -21.58 8.11
C LEU A 44 -1.68 -20.50 7.61
N LYS A 45 -1.73 -20.17 6.32
CA LYS A 45 -0.87 -19.11 5.75
C LYS A 45 -1.16 -17.74 6.36
N LEU A 46 -2.44 -17.42 6.54
CA LEU A 46 -2.87 -16.17 7.14
C LEU A 46 -2.36 -16.08 8.58
N PHE A 47 -2.53 -17.15 9.36
CA PHE A 47 -2.11 -17.18 10.75
C PHE A 47 -0.58 -17.13 10.89
N ALA A 48 0.17 -17.94 10.14
CA ALA A 48 1.63 -17.91 10.16
C ALA A 48 2.19 -16.54 9.76
N LYS A 49 1.53 -15.84 8.83
CA LYS A 49 1.87 -14.46 8.49
C LYS A 49 1.60 -13.52 9.66
N PHE A 50 0.42 -13.63 10.27
CA PHE A 50 0.04 -12.82 11.42
C PHE A 50 1.01 -13.01 12.60
N GLU A 51 1.38 -14.25 12.93
CA GLU A 51 2.38 -14.52 13.98
C GLU A 51 3.74 -13.88 13.65
N ARG A 52 4.15 -13.95 12.39
CA ARG A 52 5.45 -13.41 11.95
C ARG A 52 5.48 -11.89 11.90
N THR A 53 4.39 -11.23 11.51
CA THR A 53 4.39 -9.78 11.20
C THR A 53 3.44 -8.94 12.06
N GLY A 54 2.64 -9.56 12.92
CA GLY A 54 1.57 -8.90 13.67
C GLY A 54 0.44 -8.32 12.80
N SER A 55 0.41 -8.64 11.50
CA SER A 55 -0.49 -8.01 10.53
C SER A 55 -1.18 -9.04 9.65
N VAL A 56 -2.48 -8.86 9.45
CA VAL A 56 -3.28 -9.64 8.51
C VAL A 56 -3.39 -8.99 7.14
N ASP A 57 -2.96 -7.73 6.98
CA ASP A 57 -3.10 -6.97 5.74
C ASP A 57 -2.23 -7.54 4.64
N ASP A 58 -2.69 -7.54 3.38
CA ASP A 58 -1.88 -7.99 2.26
C ASP A 58 -0.80 -6.96 2.00
N ASN A 59 0.45 -7.39 1.86
CA ASN A 59 1.60 -6.52 1.61
C ASN A 59 1.53 -5.91 0.19
N ARG A 60 0.45 -5.20 -0.14
CA ARG A 60 0.29 -4.44 -1.39
C ARG A 60 1.31 -3.30 -1.49
N MET A 61 2.01 -2.98 -0.41
CA MET A 61 3.18 -2.09 -0.43
C MET A 61 4.29 -2.56 -1.39
N GLY A 62 4.27 -3.81 -1.89
CA GLY A 62 5.20 -4.29 -2.92
C GLY A 62 4.70 -4.19 -4.37
N ASN A 63 3.42 -3.87 -4.59
CA ASN A 63 2.82 -3.74 -5.93
C ASN A 63 2.59 -2.27 -6.33
N VAL A 64 3.08 -1.31 -5.55
CA VAL A 64 3.44 -0.02 -6.13
C VAL A 64 4.59 -0.32 -7.08
N GLY A 65 4.44 -0.03 -8.37
CA GLY A 65 5.47 -0.28 -9.37
C GLY A 65 6.85 0.25 -8.97
N PRO A 66 7.91 -0.05 -9.74
CA PRO A 66 9.30 0.20 -9.36
C PRO A 66 9.46 1.52 -8.60
N ARG A 67 10.05 1.44 -7.39
CA ARG A 67 10.38 2.62 -6.56
C ARG A 67 10.92 3.67 -7.52
N GLN A 68 10.26 4.82 -7.64
CA GLN A 68 10.67 5.83 -8.60
C GLN A 68 11.97 6.43 -8.07
N ILE A 69 13.11 5.81 -8.38
CA ILE A 69 14.46 6.23 -7.98
C ILE A 69 14.69 7.68 -8.38
N VAL A 70 14.00 8.16 -9.42
CA VAL A 70 14.08 9.54 -9.92
C VAL A 70 13.32 10.54 -9.05
N VAL A 71 12.42 10.11 -8.16
CA VAL A 71 11.74 10.96 -7.19
C VAL A 71 12.47 10.85 -5.85
N THR A 72 13.66 11.43 -5.80
CA THR A 72 14.42 11.62 -4.55
C THR A 72 13.99 12.93 -3.89
N PRO A 73 14.15 13.07 -2.56
CA PRO A 73 13.91 14.35 -1.88
C PRO A 73 14.71 15.52 -2.50
N GLU A 74 15.94 15.24 -2.96
CA GLU A 74 16.79 16.22 -3.66
C GLU A 74 16.15 16.69 -4.97
N ASN A 75 15.68 15.77 -5.81
CA ASN A 75 15.05 16.12 -7.08
C ASN A 75 13.74 16.87 -6.87
N VAL A 76 12.94 16.46 -5.88
CA VAL A 76 11.71 17.17 -5.50
C VAL A 76 12.03 18.59 -5.03
N ALA A 77 13.07 18.78 -4.22
CA ALA A 77 13.49 20.11 -3.74
C ALA A 77 13.98 21.02 -4.88
N LYS A 78 14.80 20.50 -5.80
CA LYS A 78 15.26 21.27 -6.99
C LYS A 78 14.09 21.74 -7.84
N VAL A 79 13.16 20.85 -8.15
CA VAL A 79 11.97 21.17 -8.94
C VAL A 79 11.08 22.14 -8.15
N SER A 80 10.98 22.02 -6.82
CA SER A 80 10.18 22.90 -5.96
C SER A 80 10.70 24.33 -6.00
N GLY A 81 12.02 24.53 -5.92
CA GLY A 81 12.62 25.86 -6.02
C GLY A 81 12.29 26.54 -7.36
N ILE A 82 12.37 25.80 -8.48
CA ILE A 82 12.07 26.35 -9.82
C ILE A 82 10.59 26.68 -9.99
N VAL A 83 9.70 25.85 -9.44
CA VAL A 83 8.25 26.08 -9.48
C VAL A 83 7.87 27.27 -8.59
N GLN A 84 8.45 27.40 -7.40
CA GLN A 84 8.21 28.53 -6.50
C GLN A 84 8.71 29.86 -7.09
N GLN A 85 9.86 29.86 -7.77
CA GLN A 85 10.38 31.05 -8.45
C GLN A 85 9.45 31.54 -9.55
N ASN A 86 8.82 30.64 -10.30
CA ASN A 86 7.82 31.00 -11.29
C ASN A 86 6.81 29.85 -11.50
N PRO A 87 5.62 29.93 -10.89
CA PRO A 87 4.60 28.89 -10.99
C PRO A 87 4.09 28.63 -12.41
N ARG A 88 4.32 29.56 -13.35
CA ARG A 88 3.95 29.41 -14.77
C ARG A 88 5.00 28.66 -15.60
N ASN A 89 6.08 28.19 -14.98
CA ASN A 89 7.11 27.42 -15.67
C ASN A 89 6.52 26.14 -16.27
N THR A 90 6.79 25.93 -17.55
CA THR A 90 6.38 24.70 -18.23
C THR A 90 7.28 23.54 -17.84
N VAL A 91 6.76 22.31 -17.94
CA VAL A 91 7.55 21.09 -17.71
C VAL A 91 8.84 21.09 -18.56
N ARG A 92 8.79 21.60 -19.79
CA ARG A 92 9.97 21.72 -20.66
C ARG A 92 11.05 22.60 -20.03
N ARG A 93 10.66 23.75 -19.47
CA ARG A 93 11.59 24.68 -18.83
C ARG A 93 12.17 24.13 -17.53
N ILE A 94 11.34 23.49 -16.71
CA ILE A 94 11.79 22.78 -15.50
C ILE A 94 12.78 21.66 -15.86
N THR A 95 12.55 20.96 -16.96
CA THR A 95 13.46 19.89 -17.45
C THR A 95 14.76 20.46 -18.05
N SER A 96 14.80 21.71 -18.52
CA SER A 96 16.08 22.33 -18.93
C SER A 96 16.85 22.90 -17.74
N GLU A 97 16.14 23.29 -16.68
CA GLU A 97 16.73 23.84 -15.45
C GLU A 97 17.08 22.74 -14.43
N THR A 98 16.62 21.51 -14.66
CA THR A 98 16.98 20.32 -13.88
C THR A 98 17.56 19.25 -14.79
N ASP A 99 18.53 18.46 -14.32
CA ASP A 99 19.06 17.30 -15.08
C ASP A 99 18.09 16.09 -15.09
N LEU A 100 16.79 16.34 -14.94
CA LEU A 100 15.77 15.31 -14.92
C LEU A 100 15.33 14.91 -16.32
N LYS A 101 14.93 13.66 -16.50
CA LYS A 101 14.25 13.25 -17.74
C LYS A 101 12.86 13.87 -17.78
N ARG A 102 12.43 14.33 -18.96
CA ARG A 102 11.09 14.89 -19.20
C ARG A 102 9.95 13.99 -18.72
N SER A 103 10.13 12.66 -18.77
CA SER A 103 9.13 11.66 -18.31
C SER A 103 9.01 11.55 -16.78
N SER A 104 10.02 12.04 -16.04
CA SER A 104 10.05 12.04 -14.57
C SER A 104 9.76 13.40 -13.95
N THR A 105 9.89 14.49 -14.71
CA THR A 105 9.65 15.86 -14.20
C THR A 105 8.23 16.05 -13.67
N PRO A 106 7.14 15.63 -14.36
CA PRO A 106 5.78 15.78 -13.82
C PRO A 106 5.56 15.06 -12.49
N LYS A 107 6.18 13.89 -12.33
CA LYS A 107 6.10 13.09 -11.11
C LYS A 107 6.81 13.77 -9.94
N ASN A 108 7.91 14.45 -10.20
CA ASN A 108 8.60 15.25 -9.18
C ASN A 108 7.82 16.52 -8.83
N ILE A 109 7.15 17.15 -9.79
CA ILE A 109 6.25 18.32 -9.54
C ILE A 109 5.09 17.91 -8.63
N GLU A 110 4.44 16.79 -8.91
CA GLU A 110 3.30 16.28 -8.11
C GLU A 110 3.67 15.99 -6.65
N LYS A 111 4.93 15.64 -6.39
CA LYS A 111 5.43 15.27 -5.05
C LYS A 111 6.01 16.43 -4.28
N GLN A 112 5.97 17.64 -4.83
CA GLN A 112 6.38 18.85 -4.12
C GLN A 112 5.42 19.14 -2.97
N PRO A 113 5.92 19.69 -1.86
CA PRO A 113 5.05 20.27 -0.85
C PRO A 113 4.25 21.39 -1.52
N THR A 114 2.94 21.19 -1.66
CA THR A 114 2.02 22.26 -2.01
C THR A 114 1.87 23.09 -0.76
N ASP A 115 2.33 24.34 -0.80
CA ASP A 115 2.00 25.30 0.25
C ASP A 115 0.48 25.50 0.21
N VAL A 116 -0.22 24.77 1.07
CA VAL A 116 -1.62 25.04 1.37
C VAL A 116 -1.61 26.28 2.25
N SER A 117 -1.43 27.45 1.64
CA SER A 117 -1.80 28.71 2.27
C SER A 117 -3.32 28.76 2.30
N ILE A 118 -3.91 28.41 3.46
CA ILE A 118 -5.23 28.92 3.88
C ILE A 118 -4.97 30.20 4.67
#